data_AF-A0A316WKH2-F1
#
_entry.id   AF-A0A316WKH2-F1
#
_cell.length_a   1.000
_cell.length_b   1.000
_cell.length_c   1.000
_cell.angle_alpha   90.00
_cell.angle_beta   90.00
_cell.angle_gamma   90.00
#
_symmetry.space_group_name_H-M   'P 1'
#
loop_
_entity.id
_entity.type
_entity.pdbx_description
1 polymer ?
#
loop_
_entity_poly.entity_id
_entity_poly.type
_entity_poly.pdbx_seq_one_letter_code
_entity_poly.pdbx_strand_id
1 'polypeptide(L)'
;MKKIAIVISGCFLVSCTVNKSNFKEELTVQNYKDRTFQKCLLKGYENKELVNKIYSIDKTLYNPIAIALFDDGIDVFLTFKISKMKKDSLGSIGKISEAKAGKSVFGNCLYVYKSKELDKFATKQINKYKKVKDLDSLILSKNPSF
;
A
#
# COMPACT_ATOMS: atom_id res chain seq x y z
N MET A 1 15.25 -27.87 56.41
CA MET A 1 15.97 -27.53 55.16
C MET A 1 15.99 -28.73 54.23
N LYS A 2 15.14 -28.76 53.19
CA LYS A 2 15.27 -29.67 52.03
C LYS A 2 14.58 -28.99 50.83
N LYS A 3 15.29 -28.96 49.71
CA LYS A 3 15.11 -28.08 48.56
C LYS A 3 13.91 -28.51 47.70
N ILE A 4 13.15 -27.52 47.24
CA ILE A 4 12.13 -27.64 46.21
C ILE A 4 12.83 -27.85 44.87
N ALA A 5 12.50 -28.94 44.15
CA ALA A 5 12.92 -29.15 42.78
C ALA A 5 11.70 -28.93 41.86
N ILE A 6 11.59 -27.74 41.27
CA ILE A 6 10.63 -27.44 40.21
C ILE A 6 11.24 -27.96 38.90
N VAL A 7 10.65 -28.99 38.33
CA VAL A 7 10.97 -29.48 36.99
C VAL A 7 10.22 -28.59 35.99
N ILE A 8 10.90 -27.56 35.47
CA ILE A 8 10.43 -26.80 34.31
C ILE A 8 10.87 -27.60 33.07
N SER A 9 10.02 -28.55 32.65
CA SER A 9 10.23 -29.32 31.44
C SER A 9 9.69 -28.53 30.23
N GLY A 10 10.61 -28.01 29.42
CA GLY A 10 10.46 -27.93 27.98
C GLY A 10 9.75 -26.71 27.41
N CYS A 11 10.45 -25.56 27.38
CA CYS A 11 10.27 -24.63 26.27
C CYS A 11 10.67 -25.35 24.99
N PHE A 12 9.69 -25.82 24.21
CA PHE A 12 9.90 -26.12 22.80
C PHE A 12 10.37 -24.83 22.13
N LEU A 13 11.68 -24.72 21.93
CA LEU A 13 12.29 -23.81 20.97
C LEU A 13 11.82 -24.27 19.59
N VAL A 14 10.60 -23.86 19.21
CA VAL A 14 10.26 -23.73 17.81
C VAL A 14 11.19 -22.63 17.31
N SER A 15 12.33 -23.06 16.77
CA SER A 15 13.20 -22.19 16.00
C SER A 15 12.32 -21.69 14.85
N CYS A 16 11.75 -20.49 15.00
CA CYS A 16 11.19 -19.75 13.90
C CYS A 16 12.37 -19.43 12.98
N THR A 17 12.72 -20.37 12.09
CA THR A 17 13.48 -20.03 10.90
C THR A 17 12.68 -18.95 10.21
N VAL A 18 13.18 -17.71 10.28
CA VAL A 18 12.62 -16.58 9.56
C VAL A 18 12.60 -17.00 8.10
N ASN A 19 11.42 -17.39 7.62
CA ASN A 19 11.22 -17.79 6.25
C ASN A 19 11.61 -16.57 5.43
N LYS A 20 12.66 -16.69 4.62
CA LYS A 20 13.20 -15.58 3.82
C LYS A 20 12.04 -15.06 2.99
N SER A 21 11.51 -13.88 3.34
CA SER A 21 10.28 -13.36 2.74
C SER A 21 10.49 -13.26 1.24
N ASN A 22 9.77 -14.07 0.48
CA ASN A 22 9.96 -14.15 -0.96
C ASN A 22 9.19 -12.97 -1.55
N PHE A 23 9.81 -11.79 -1.67
CA PHE A 23 9.17 -10.55 -2.15
C PHE A 23 8.49 -10.70 -3.53
N LYS A 24 8.80 -11.78 -4.25
CA LYS A 24 8.08 -12.20 -5.46
C LYS A 24 6.58 -12.44 -5.25
N GLU A 25 6.14 -12.84 -4.05
CA GLU A 25 4.72 -13.03 -3.75
C GLU A 25 3.93 -11.72 -3.84
N GLU A 26 4.58 -10.58 -3.61
CA GLU A 26 3.98 -9.26 -3.77
C GLU A 26 3.79 -8.85 -5.23
N LEU A 27 4.49 -9.49 -6.18
CA LEU A 27 4.49 -9.15 -7.60
C LEU A 27 3.26 -9.68 -8.36
N THR A 28 2.08 -9.37 -7.86
CA THR A 28 0.80 -9.65 -8.53
C THR A 28 0.17 -8.37 -9.07
N VAL A 29 -0.60 -8.52 -10.16
CA VAL A 29 -1.40 -7.40 -10.70
C VAL A 29 -2.41 -6.92 -9.66
N GLN A 30 -2.96 -7.84 -8.87
CA GLN A 30 -3.95 -7.52 -7.85
C GLN A 30 -3.35 -6.66 -6.73
N ASN A 31 -2.19 -7.03 -6.16
CA ASN A 31 -1.53 -6.23 -5.12
C ASN A 31 -1.18 -4.82 -5.63
N TYR A 32 -0.73 -4.70 -6.89
CA TYR A 32 -0.49 -3.40 -7.50
C TYR A 32 -1.77 -2.55 -7.59
N LYS A 33 -2.89 -3.16 -7.99
CA LYS A 33 -4.19 -2.48 -8.09
C LYS A 33 -4.73 -2.07 -6.73
N ASP A 34 -4.64 -2.95 -5.74
CA ASP A 34 -5.08 -2.67 -4.38
C ASP A 34 -4.27 -1.53 -3.77
N ARG A 35 -2.94 -1.56 -3.95
CA ARG A 35 -2.08 -0.45 -3.53
C ARG A 35 -2.41 0.86 -4.26
N THR A 36 -2.73 0.78 -5.55
CA THR A 36 -3.16 1.95 -6.33
C THR A 36 -4.45 2.55 -5.78
N PHE A 37 -5.42 1.72 -5.42
CA PHE A 37 -6.69 2.17 -4.84
C PHE A 37 -6.49 2.83 -3.49
N GLN A 38 -5.72 2.18 -2.59
CA GLN A 38 -5.36 2.74 -1.29
C GLN A 38 -4.69 4.11 -1.45
N LYS A 39 -3.67 4.20 -2.31
CA LYS A 39 -2.93 5.44 -2.52
C LYS A 39 -3.78 6.54 -3.18
N CYS A 40 -4.71 6.16 -4.06
CA CYS A 40 -5.70 7.09 -4.61
C CYS A 40 -6.56 7.70 -3.52
N LEU A 41 -7.10 6.89 -2.60
CA LEU A 41 -7.91 7.39 -1.49
C LEU A 41 -7.12 8.36 -0.61
N LEU A 42 -5.92 7.93 -0.18
CA LEU A 42 -5.08 8.73 0.71
C LEU A 42 -4.69 10.07 0.08
N LYS A 43 -4.36 10.09 -1.20
CA LYS A 43 -4.05 11.34 -1.91
C LYS A 43 -5.28 12.16 -2.25
N GLY A 44 -6.42 11.52 -2.54
CA GLY A 44 -7.64 12.17 -2.98
C GLY A 44 -8.42 12.85 -1.86
N TYR A 45 -8.30 12.39 -0.61
CA TYR A 45 -8.90 13.06 0.54
C TYR A 45 -8.17 14.35 0.96
N GLU A 46 -6.91 14.51 0.55
CA GLU A 46 -6.11 15.74 0.74
C GLU A 46 -5.99 16.24 2.18
N ASN A 47 -6.34 15.40 3.14
CA ASN A 47 -6.28 15.69 4.55
C ASN A 47 -5.14 14.87 5.17
N LYS A 48 -3.99 15.53 5.38
CA LYS A 48 -2.79 14.89 5.95
C LYS A 48 -3.03 14.33 7.35
N GLU A 49 -3.84 15.02 8.17
CA GLU A 49 -4.17 14.57 9.51
C GLU A 49 -4.98 13.27 9.46
N LEU A 50 -6.00 13.22 8.61
CA LEU A 50 -6.80 12.02 8.37
C LEU A 50 -5.93 10.87 7.85
N VAL A 51 -5.05 11.13 6.88
CA VAL A 51 -4.12 10.12 6.33
C VAL A 51 -3.19 9.57 7.42
N ASN A 52 -2.61 10.45 8.24
CA ASN A 52 -1.75 10.03 9.35
C ASN A 52 -2.52 9.22 10.39
N LYS A 53 -3.76 9.63 10.70
CA LYS A 53 -4.65 8.90 11.60
C LYS A 53 -5.01 7.53 11.05
N ILE A 54 -5.33 7.44 9.76
CA ILE A 54 -5.57 6.18 9.07
C ILE A 54 -4.34 5.26 9.18
N TYR A 55 -3.13 5.74 8.90
CA TYR A 55 -1.92 4.94 9.05
C TYR A 55 -1.64 4.51 10.50
N SER A 56 -2.01 5.32 11.49
CA SER A 56 -1.84 4.98 12.90
C SER A 56 -2.80 3.87 13.37
N ILE A 57 -3.99 3.80 12.78
CA ILE A 57 -5.04 2.84 13.14
C ILE A 57 -4.90 1.56 12.32
N ASP A 58 -4.69 1.68 11.01
CA ASP A 58 -4.65 0.58 10.07
C ASP A 58 -3.26 0.44 9.44
N LYS A 59 -2.44 -0.41 10.06
CA LYS A 59 -1.11 -0.74 9.56
C LYS A 59 -1.13 -1.54 8.26
N THR A 60 -2.28 -2.11 7.85
CA THR A 60 -2.36 -2.87 6.58
C THR A 60 -2.22 -1.97 5.36
N LEU A 61 -2.49 -0.67 5.50
CA LEU A 61 -2.26 0.35 4.48
C LEU A 61 -0.79 0.76 4.36
N TYR A 62 0.05 0.30 5.29
CA TYR A 62 1.49 0.47 5.28
C TYR A 62 2.17 -0.89 4.98
N ASN A 63 2.27 -1.22 3.70
CA ASN A 63 3.11 -2.33 3.22
C ASN A 63 4.43 -1.75 2.69
N PRO A 64 5.53 -1.77 3.47
CA PRO A 64 6.80 -1.17 3.08
C PRO A 64 7.44 -1.80 1.83
N ILE A 65 7.13 -3.06 1.50
CA ILE A 65 7.57 -3.71 0.25
C ILE A 65 6.79 -3.16 -0.94
N ALA A 66 5.46 -3.15 -0.84
CA ALA A 66 4.59 -2.61 -1.89
C ALA A 66 4.86 -1.12 -2.13
N ILE A 67 5.20 -0.37 -1.08
CA ILE A 67 5.67 1.02 -1.18
C ILE A 67 6.96 1.07 -2.01
N ALA A 68 8.01 0.35 -1.61
CA ALA A 68 9.28 0.36 -2.33
C ALA A 68 9.13 -0.02 -3.82
N LEU A 69 8.30 -1.02 -4.09
CA LEU A 69 8.11 -1.54 -5.45
C LEU A 69 7.16 -0.69 -6.29
N PHE A 70 5.98 -0.35 -5.79
CA PHE A 70 4.89 0.12 -6.64
C PHE A 70 4.69 1.64 -6.61
N ASP A 71 5.01 2.30 -5.50
CA ASP A 71 4.53 3.66 -5.25
C ASP A 71 5.02 4.69 -6.28
N ASP A 72 6.24 4.55 -6.82
CA ASP A 72 6.75 5.44 -7.88
C ASP A 72 5.91 5.31 -9.16
N GLY A 73 5.64 4.08 -9.58
CA GLY A 73 4.83 3.81 -10.77
C GLY A 73 3.38 4.23 -10.58
N ILE A 74 2.84 4.01 -9.38
CA ILE A 74 1.49 4.43 -9.00
C ILE A 74 1.39 5.96 -9.02
N ASP A 75 2.41 6.67 -8.56
CA ASP A 75 2.39 8.13 -8.50
C ASP A 75 2.37 8.76 -9.88
N VAL A 76 3.17 8.23 -10.80
CA VAL A 76 3.10 8.62 -12.21
C VAL A 76 1.69 8.39 -12.78
N PHE A 77 1.10 7.22 -12.51
CA PHE A 77 -0.23 6.87 -13.00
C PHE A 77 -1.35 7.75 -12.42
N LEU A 78 -1.28 8.06 -11.12
CA LEU A 78 -2.33 8.79 -10.42
C LEU A 78 -2.25 10.31 -10.55
N THR A 79 -1.08 10.87 -10.89
CA THR A 79 -0.86 12.33 -10.93
C THR A 79 -1.95 13.07 -11.71
N PHE A 80 -2.20 12.67 -12.96
CA PHE A 80 -3.22 13.30 -13.80
C PHE A 80 -4.65 13.03 -13.31
N LYS A 81 -4.90 11.84 -12.75
CA LYS A 81 -6.24 11.43 -12.30
C LYS A 81 -6.65 12.22 -11.06
N ILE A 82 -5.75 12.34 -10.09
CA ILE A 82 -5.96 13.16 -8.89
C ILE A 82 -6.07 14.63 -9.28
N SER A 83 -5.24 15.14 -10.19
CA SER A 83 -5.37 16.52 -10.66
C SER A 83 -6.73 16.81 -11.29
N LYS A 84 -7.31 15.84 -12.01
CA LYS A 84 -8.66 15.96 -12.56
C LYS A 84 -9.72 15.98 -11.45
N MET A 85 -9.64 15.05 -10.49
CA MET A 85 -10.54 15.01 -9.32
C MET A 85 -10.52 16.34 -8.54
N LYS A 86 -9.33 16.92 -8.34
CA LYS A 86 -9.14 18.25 -7.72
C LYS A 86 -9.89 19.33 -8.48
N LYS A 87 -9.69 19.42 -9.80
CA LYS A 87 -10.32 20.45 -10.63
C LYS A 87 -11.85 20.36 -10.55
N ASP A 88 -12.39 19.14 -10.60
CA ASP A 88 -13.83 18.90 -10.48
C ASP A 88 -14.35 19.24 -9.07
N SER A 89 -13.51 19.10 -8.04
CA SER A 89 -13.84 19.46 -6.65
C SER A 89 -13.77 20.96 -6.36
N LEU A 90 -12.80 21.71 -6.93
CA LEU A 90 -12.64 23.15 -6.69
C LEU A 90 -13.90 23.95 -7.05
N GLY A 91 -14.65 23.54 -8.07
CA GLY A 91 -15.93 24.16 -8.45
C GLY A 91 -17.07 23.96 -7.43
N SER A 92 -16.86 23.08 -6.44
CA SER A 92 -17.84 22.66 -5.44
C SER A 92 -17.51 23.07 -4.00
N ILE A 93 -16.33 23.65 -3.75
CA ILE A 93 -15.91 24.09 -2.40
C ILE A 93 -16.94 25.10 -1.84
N GLY A 94 -17.40 24.86 -0.62
CA GLY A 94 -18.44 25.66 0.05
C GLY A 94 -19.88 25.45 -0.48
N LYS A 95 -20.07 24.64 -1.53
CA LYS A 95 -21.37 24.36 -2.16
C LYS A 95 -21.89 22.95 -1.90
N ILE A 96 -21.04 22.04 -1.44
CA ILE A 96 -21.40 20.63 -1.15
C ILE A 96 -21.03 20.25 0.27
N SER A 97 -21.81 19.34 0.87
CA SER A 97 -21.49 18.78 2.18
C SER A 97 -20.22 17.93 2.15
N GLU A 98 -19.51 17.87 3.29
CA GLU A 98 -18.30 17.05 3.44
C GLU A 98 -18.53 15.58 3.08
N ALA A 99 -19.69 15.04 3.49
CA ALA A 99 -20.09 13.68 3.14
C ALA A 99 -20.18 13.46 1.62
N LYS A 100 -20.65 14.46 0.85
CA LYS A 100 -20.72 14.40 -0.61
C LYS A 100 -19.33 14.51 -1.24
N ALA A 101 -18.45 15.34 -0.69
CA ALA A 101 -17.05 15.43 -1.12
C ALA A 101 -16.32 14.09 -0.92
N GLY A 102 -16.48 13.47 0.26
CA GLY A 102 -15.86 12.17 0.55
C GLY A 102 -16.36 11.03 -0.35
N LYS A 103 -17.67 10.99 -0.66
CA LYS A 103 -18.25 10.04 -1.62
C LYS A 103 -17.69 10.23 -3.04
N SER A 104 -17.43 11.48 -3.44
CA SER A 104 -16.85 11.79 -4.75
C SER A 104 -15.44 11.20 -4.90
N VAL A 105 -14.57 11.39 -3.90
CA VAL A 105 -13.22 10.82 -3.89
C VAL A 105 -13.27 9.30 -3.99
N PHE A 106 -14.07 8.66 -3.14
CA PHE A 106 -14.22 7.20 -3.13
C PHE A 106 -14.70 6.68 -4.49
N GLY A 107 -15.75 7.29 -5.06
CA GLY A 107 -16.30 6.90 -6.36
C GLY A 107 -15.27 7.03 -7.50
N ASN A 108 -14.51 8.12 -7.53
CA ASN A 108 -13.45 8.32 -8.51
C ASN A 108 -12.32 7.29 -8.38
N CYS A 109 -11.85 7.03 -7.16
CA CYS A 109 -10.83 6.01 -6.94
C CYS A 109 -11.33 4.61 -7.29
N LEU A 110 -12.61 4.30 -7.02
CA LEU A 110 -13.21 3.03 -7.40
C LEU A 110 -13.32 2.88 -8.93
N TYR A 111 -13.64 3.97 -9.64
CA TYR A 111 -13.63 4.00 -11.10
C TYR A 111 -12.22 3.73 -11.66
N VAL A 112 -11.19 4.36 -11.09
CA VAL A 112 -9.79 4.09 -11.46
C VAL A 112 -9.41 2.64 -11.20
N TYR A 113 -9.77 2.10 -10.03
CA TYR A 113 -9.48 0.73 -9.62
C TYR A 113 -10.07 -0.33 -10.58
N LYS A 114 -11.27 -0.07 -11.10
CA LYS A 114 -11.96 -0.94 -12.07
C LYS A 114 -11.58 -0.68 -13.54
N SER A 115 -10.66 0.25 -13.81
CA SER A 115 -10.35 0.66 -15.18
C SER A 115 -9.44 -0.33 -15.90
N LYS A 116 -9.73 -0.61 -17.18
CA LYS A 116 -8.84 -1.37 -18.08
C LYS A 116 -7.46 -0.70 -18.25
N GLU A 117 -7.40 0.61 -18.06
CA GLU A 117 -6.15 1.38 -18.11
C GLU A 117 -5.23 0.96 -16.95
N LEU A 118 -5.76 0.87 -15.73
CA LEU A 118 -5.02 0.39 -14.58
C LEU A 118 -4.59 -1.08 -14.77
N ASP A 119 -5.46 -1.94 -15.30
CA ASP A 119 -5.11 -3.35 -15.55
C ASP A 119 -3.89 -3.48 -16.48
N LYS A 120 -3.88 -2.71 -17.58
CA LYS A 120 -2.76 -2.69 -18.53
C LYS A 120 -1.50 -2.11 -17.87
N PHE A 121 -1.64 -1.02 -17.12
CA PHE A 121 -0.51 -0.37 -16.46
C PHE A 121 0.12 -1.29 -15.40
N ALA A 122 -0.69 -1.88 -14.53
CA ALA A 122 -0.26 -2.83 -13.51
C ALA A 122 0.44 -4.03 -14.14
N THR A 123 -0.13 -4.64 -15.19
CA THR A 123 0.49 -5.75 -15.91
C THR A 123 1.87 -5.38 -16.45
N LYS A 124 2.03 -4.19 -17.04
CA LYS A 124 3.32 -3.69 -17.54
C LYS A 124 4.35 -3.53 -16.41
N GLN A 125 3.95 -2.96 -15.27
CA GLN A 125 4.84 -2.76 -14.13
C GLN A 125 5.26 -4.08 -13.49
N ILE A 126 4.33 -5.01 -13.28
CA ILE A 126 4.65 -6.34 -12.74
C ILE A 126 5.61 -7.10 -13.66
N ASN A 127 5.41 -7.04 -14.98
CA ASN A 127 6.32 -7.66 -15.94
C ASN A 127 7.71 -7.00 -15.95
N LYS A 128 7.82 -5.71 -15.61
CA LYS A 128 9.11 -5.03 -15.41
C LYS A 128 9.82 -5.59 -14.18
N TYR A 129 9.14 -5.69 -13.03
CA TYR A 129 9.74 -6.18 -11.79
C TYR A 129 10.14 -7.66 -11.83
N LYS A 130 9.35 -8.50 -12.52
CA LYS A 130 9.70 -9.92 -12.73
C LYS A 130 11.01 -10.14 -13.49
N LYS A 131 11.50 -9.14 -14.23
CA LYS A 131 12.77 -9.20 -14.98
C LYS A 131 13.97 -8.70 -14.16
N VAL A 132 13.74 -8.10 -12.99
CA VAL A 132 14.81 -7.63 -12.10
C VAL A 132 15.45 -8.84 -11.44
N LYS A 133 16.75 -9.03 -11.65
CA LYS A 133 17.49 -10.19 -11.10
C LYS A 133 17.63 -10.13 -9.58
N ASP A 134 17.81 -8.93 -9.04
CA ASP A 134 17.99 -8.69 -7.61
C ASP A 134 16.92 -7.72 -7.11
N LEU A 135 15.73 -8.27 -6.84
CA LEU A 135 14.59 -7.50 -6.35
C LEU A 135 14.78 -7.09 -4.88
N ASP A 136 15.44 -7.94 -4.11
CA ASP A 136 15.67 -7.77 -2.67
C ASP A 136 16.56 -6.54 -2.43
N SER A 137 17.68 -6.42 -3.16
CA SER A 137 18.55 -5.23 -3.08
C SER A 137 17.84 -3.96 -3.52
N LEU A 138 16.96 -4.03 -4.53
CA LEU A 138 16.15 -2.87 -4.94
C LEU A 138 15.20 -2.43 -3.83
N ILE A 139 14.53 -3.37 -3.15
CA ILE A 139 13.63 -3.06 -2.04
C ILE A 139 14.39 -2.45 -0.87
N LEU A 140 15.51 -3.06 -0.46
CA LEU A 140 16.36 -2.57 0.63
C LEU A 140 16.93 -1.18 0.32
N SER A 141 17.30 -0.89 -0.93
CA SER A 141 17.78 0.44 -1.33
C SER A 141 16.73 1.54 -1.16
N LYS A 142 15.45 1.20 -1.28
CA LYS A 142 14.32 2.12 -1.17
C LYS A 142 13.71 2.16 0.23
N ASN A 143 14.00 1.16 1.05
CA ASN A 143 13.52 1.06 2.41
C ASN A 143 14.62 0.44 3.30
N PRO A 144 15.67 1.21 3.63
CA PRO A 144 16.85 0.69 4.32
C PRO A 144 16.59 0.29 5.78
N SER A 145 15.41 0.61 6.32
CA SER A 145 14.99 0.29 7.69
C SER A 145 14.32 -1.08 7.83
N PHE A 146 14.37 -1.92 6.79
CA PHE A 146 13.85 -3.29 6.81
C PHE A 146 14.77 -4.26 7.55
#